data_AF-F7QVK6-F1
#
_entry.id   AF-F7QVK6-F1
#
_cell.length_a   1.000
_cell.length_b   1.000
_cell.length_c   1.000
_cell.angle_alpha   90.00
_cell.angle_beta   90.00
_cell.angle_gamma   90.00
#
_symmetry.space_group_name_H-M   'P 1'
#
loop_
_entity.id
_entity.type
_entity.pdbx_description
1 polymer ?
#
loop_
_entity_poly.entity_id
_entity_poly.type
_entity_poly.pdbx_seq_one_letter_code
_entity_poly.pdbx_strand_id
1 'polypeptide(L)'
;MATNLLVLLHTVLTIILVSGILVSYNVSSIDLKGSLYFACSLGLASLLGASIAYLCAQIFATSAQARGIFFSIVGILYVLRAGTDVSNLTLSKFNPLAWTYLGHPFYQNNWYYLIGLFLLTLVVFSIGLVLESSRDLGSSTIAPKKGKTKASKWLATPLGFFFYLNRATIISWLLADGVIALMYGSIYGDIDTFVSSNKLISQMFANNSTTLIN
;
A
#
# COMPACT_ATOMS: atom_id res chain seq x y z
N MET A 1 -8.49 -21.99 -3.39
CA MET A 1 -7.52 -22.53 -4.38
C MET A 1 -7.35 -21.63 -5.61
N ALA A 2 -8.42 -21.30 -6.37
CA ALA A 2 -8.32 -20.50 -7.60
C ALA A 2 -7.72 -19.08 -7.39
N THR A 3 -8.08 -18.40 -6.30
CA THR A 3 -7.54 -17.07 -5.96
C THR A 3 -6.03 -17.08 -5.71
N ASN A 4 -5.52 -18.12 -5.03
CA ASN A 4 -4.09 -18.25 -4.73
C ASN A 4 -3.28 -18.47 -6.02
N LEU A 5 -3.84 -19.24 -6.98
CA LEU A 5 -3.24 -19.43 -8.29
C LEU A 5 -3.17 -18.11 -9.07
N LEU A 6 -4.23 -17.29 -9.04
CA LEU A 6 -4.25 -15.98 -9.70
C LEU A 6 -3.20 -15.04 -9.10
N VAL A 7 -3.02 -15.04 -7.79
CA VAL A 7 -2.00 -14.23 -7.10
C VAL A 7 -0.60 -14.66 -7.53
N LEU A 8 -0.31 -15.97 -7.54
CA LEU A 8 0.98 -16.48 -7.99
C LEU A 8 1.26 -16.14 -9.45
N LEU A 9 0.25 -16.29 -10.32
CA LEU A 9 0.34 -15.94 -11.73
C LEU A 9 0.59 -14.44 -11.91
N HIS A 10 -0.12 -13.58 -11.17
CA HIS A 10 0.14 -12.13 -11.16
C HIS A 10 1.59 -11.83 -10.78
N THR A 11 2.10 -12.42 -9.70
CA THR A 11 3.49 -12.22 -9.26
C THR A 11 4.50 -12.63 -10.32
N VAL A 12 4.33 -13.82 -10.91
CA VAL A 12 5.24 -14.33 -11.95
C VAL A 12 5.21 -13.41 -13.17
N LEU A 13 4.02 -12.99 -13.61
CA LEU A 13 3.87 -12.05 -14.72
C LEU A 13 4.51 -10.70 -14.42
N THR A 14 4.33 -10.15 -13.21
CA THR A 14 5.00 -8.91 -12.80
C THR A 14 6.51 -9.05 -12.88
N ILE A 15 7.08 -10.16 -12.39
CA ILE A 15 8.53 -10.38 -12.43
C ILE A 15 9.04 -10.43 -13.88
N ILE A 16 8.38 -11.22 -14.75
CA ILE A 16 8.78 -11.38 -16.15
C ILE A 16 8.64 -10.07 -16.92
N LEU A 17 7.50 -9.39 -16.81
CA LEU A 17 7.23 -8.18 -17.59
C LEU A 17 8.13 -7.02 -17.15
N VAL A 18 8.26 -6.78 -15.83
CA VAL A 18 9.08 -5.67 -15.33
C VAL A 18 10.56 -5.88 -15.64
N SER A 19 11.10 -7.09 -15.41
CA SER A 19 12.50 -7.37 -15.77
C SER A 19 12.73 -7.28 -17.28
N GLY A 20 11.81 -7.80 -18.11
CA GLY A 20 11.90 -7.72 -19.56
C GLY A 20 11.87 -6.29 -20.09
N ILE A 21 10.97 -5.45 -19.58
CA ILE A 21 10.89 -4.03 -19.95
C ILE A 21 12.17 -3.30 -19.56
N LEU A 22 12.69 -3.52 -18.35
CA LEU A 22 13.90 -2.83 -17.87
C LEU A 22 15.13 -3.20 -18.69
N VAL A 23 15.31 -4.49 -18.98
CA VAL A 23 16.42 -4.96 -19.82
C VAL A 23 16.30 -4.42 -21.26
N SER A 24 15.08 -4.22 -21.77
CA SER A 24 14.84 -3.68 -23.11
C SER A 24 15.35 -2.26 -23.33
N TYR A 25 15.58 -1.46 -22.27
CA TYR A 25 16.14 -0.11 -22.41
C TYR A 25 17.60 -0.09 -22.88
N ASN A 26 18.33 -1.19 -22.68
CA ASN A 26 19.71 -1.38 -23.14
C ASN A 26 20.67 -0.24 -22.74
N VAL A 27 20.55 0.24 -21.49
CA VAL A 27 21.42 1.28 -20.90
C VAL A 27 22.41 0.60 -19.95
N SER A 28 23.66 1.07 -19.93
CA SER A 28 24.74 0.49 -19.11
C SER A 28 24.49 0.52 -17.60
N SER A 29 23.60 1.40 -17.12
CA SER A 29 23.20 1.49 -15.72
C SER A 29 22.11 0.50 -15.31
N ILE A 30 21.45 -0.16 -16.26
CA ILE A 30 20.34 -1.10 -16.02
C ILE A 30 20.81 -2.50 -16.39
N ASP A 31 21.31 -3.24 -15.41
CA ASP A 31 21.74 -4.62 -15.62
C ASP A 31 20.59 -5.62 -15.39
N LEU A 32 20.79 -6.86 -15.86
CA LEU A 32 19.81 -7.93 -15.69
C LEU A 32 19.59 -8.27 -14.21
N LYS A 33 20.66 -8.25 -13.40
CA LYS A 33 20.60 -8.63 -11.97
C LYS A 33 19.78 -7.62 -11.17
N GLY A 34 20.00 -6.32 -11.36
CA GLY A 34 19.23 -5.25 -10.76
C GLY A 34 17.79 -5.23 -11.26
N SER A 35 17.57 -5.50 -12.55
CA SER A 35 16.22 -5.61 -13.13
C SER A 35 15.42 -6.74 -12.49
N LEU A 36 16.03 -7.92 -12.33
CA LEU A 36 15.44 -9.06 -11.63
C LEU A 36 15.20 -8.75 -10.14
N TYR A 37 16.18 -8.14 -9.47
CA TYR A 37 16.04 -7.76 -8.06
C TYR A 37 14.85 -6.81 -7.87
N PHE A 38 14.77 -5.76 -8.69
CA PHE A 38 13.69 -4.79 -8.67
C PHE A 38 12.33 -5.46 -8.94
N ALA A 39 12.24 -6.27 -9.99
CA ALA A 39 11.02 -6.98 -10.34
C ALA A 39 10.57 -7.97 -9.24
N CYS A 40 11.50 -8.69 -8.62
CA CYS A 40 11.25 -9.55 -7.46
C CYS A 40 10.78 -8.76 -6.24
N SER A 41 11.36 -7.58 -5.99
CA SER A 41 10.94 -6.71 -4.88
C SER A 41 9.48 -6.30 -5.01
N LEU A 42 9.05 -5.95 -6.24
CA LEU A 42 7.67 -5.57 -6.54
C LEU A 42 6.74 -6.78 -6.43
N GLY A 43 7.11 -7.92 -7.02
CA GLY A 43 6.33 -9.15 -6.97
C GLY A 43 6.12 -9.67 -5.55
N LEU A 44 7.17 -9.66 -4.72
CA LEU A 44 7.10 -10.07 -3.32
C LEU A 44 6.31 -9.08 -2.47
N ALA A 45 6.37 -7.78 -2.75
CA ALA A 45 5.52 -6.80 -2.07
C ALA A 45 4.02 -7.06 -2.36
N SER A 46 3.69 -7.37 -3.62
CA SER A 46 2.33 -7.78 -4.00
C SER A 46 1.90 -9.08 -3.30
N LEU A 47 2.80 -10.08 -3.20
CA LEU A 47 2.53 -11.33 -2.48
C LEU A 47 2.29 -11.11 -0.98
N LEU A 48 3.09 -10.25 -0.34
CA LEU A 48 2.89 -9.89 1.05
C LEU A 48 1.53 -9.23 1.24
N GLY A 49 1.18 -8.28 0.38
CA GLY A 49 -0.14 -7.63 0.38
C GLY A 49 -1.28 -8.65 0.23
N ALA A 50 -1.17 -9.56 -0.73
CA ALA A 50 -2.15 -10.63 -0.93
C ALA A 50 -2.26 -11.56 0.30
N SER A 51 -1.14 -11.88 0.95
CA SER A 51 -1.10 -12.72 2.15
C SER A 51 -1.77 -12.05 3.35
N ILE A 52 -1.53 -10.74 3.54
CA ILE A 52 -2.21 -9.95 4.59
C ILE A 52 -3.71 -9.87 4.29
N ALA A 53 -4.09 -9.62 3.04
CA ALA A 53 -5.51 -9.57 2.63
C ALA A 53 -6.21 -10.91 2.85
N TYR A 54 -5.54 -12.01 2.52
CA TYR A 54 -6.02 -13.38 2.77
C TYR A 54 -6.17 -13.65 4.27
N LEU A 55 -5.19 -13.30 5.11
CA LEU A 55 -5.29 -13.40 6.56
C LEU A 55 -6.49 -12.61 7.10
N CYS A 56 -6.69 -11.37 6.63
CA CYS A 56 -7.85 -10.56 7.00
C CYS A 56 -9.18 -11.23 6.58
N ALA A 57 -9.23 -11.83 5.40
CA ALA A 57 -10.42 -12.55 4.93
C ALA A 57 -10.77 -13.76 5.82
N GLN A 58 -9.77 -14.41 6.42
CA GLN A 58 -10.00 -15.51 7.36
C GLN A 58 -10.50 -15.02 8.72
N ILE A 59 -10.06 -13.84 9.18
CA ILE A 59 -10.43 -13.28 10.50
C ILE A 59 -11.83 -12.63 10.47
N PHE A 60 -12.15 -11.86 9.43
CA PHE A 60 -13.35 -11.02 9.39
C PHE A 60 -14.51 -11.69 8.65
N ALA A 61 -15.73 -11.36 9.09
CA ALA A 61 -16.96 -11.95 8.56
C ALA A 61 -17.37 -11.41 7.17
N THR A 62 -16.97 -10.17 6.87
CA THR A 62 -17.39 -9.49 5.63
C THR A 62 -16.19 -9.02 4.82
N SER A 63 -16.32 -9.10 3.50
CA SER A 63 -15.30 -8.61 2.56
C SER A 63 -15.03 -7.12 2.73
N ALA A 64 -16.04 -6.32 3.10
CA ALA A 64 -15.88 -4.90 3.39
C ALA A 64 -14.99 -4.65 4.61
N GLN A 65 -15.18 -5.37 5.71
CA GLN A 65 -14.34 -5.24 6.91
C GLN A 65 -12.91 -5.72 6.64
N ALA A 66 -12.73 -6.87 5.98
CA ALA A 66 -11.42 -7.40 5.64
C ALA A 66 -10.62 -6.40 4.79
N ARG A 67 -11.24 -5.80 3.76
CA ARG A 67 -10.61 -4.77 2.94
C ARG A 67 -10.27 -3.51 3.74
N GLY A 68 -11.19 -3.03 4.57
CA GLY A 68 -10.96 -1.84 5.39
C GLY A 68 -9.77 -1.99 6.34
N ILE A 69 -9.66 -3.15 6.99
CA ILE A 69 -8.53 -3.46 7.88
C ILE A 69 -7.23 -3.63 7.09
N PHE A 70 -7.26 -4.33 5.94
CA PHE A 70 -6.09 -4.44 5.06
C PHE A 70 -5.54 -3.05 4.68
N PHE A 71 -6.39 -2.16 4.18
CA PHE A 71 -5.96 -0.81 3.80
C PHE A 71 -5.51 0.01 5.00
N SER A 72 -6.10 -0.18 6.17
CA SER A 72 -5.66 0.48 7.40
C SER A 72 -4.26 0.03 7.83
N ILE A 73 -3.96 -1.28 7.75
CA ILE A 73 -2.62 -1.82 8.03
C ILE A 73 -1.60 -1.22 7.07
N VAL A 74 -1.89 -1.24 5.76
CA VAL A 74 -0.99 -0.68 4.74
C VAL A 74 -0.81 0.83 4.93
N GLY A 75 -1.89 1.57 5.21
CA GLY A 75 -1.84 3.00 5.45
C GLY A 75 -1.01 3.38 6.68
N ILE A 76 -1.19 2.66 7.79
CA ILE A 76 -0.37 2.87 9.01
C ILE A 76 1.11 2.57 8.71
N LEU A 77 1.41 1.46 8.05
CA LEU A 77 2.79 1.14 7.64
C LEU A 77 3.37 2.24 6.75
N TYR A 78 2.57 2.82 5.85
CA TYR A 78 3.03 3.89 4.97
C TYR A 78 3.31 5.20 5.73
N VAL A 79 2.44 5.60 6.66
CA VAL A 79 2.66 6.80 7.50
C VAL A 79 3.88 6.62 8.39
N LEU A 80 4.03 5.44 9.01
CA LEU A 80 5.23 5.11 9.80
C LEU A 80 6.49 5.18 8.93
N ARG A 81 6.42 4.67 7.70
CA ARG A 81 7.52 4.76 6.72
C ARG A 81 7.89 6.22 6.44
N ALA A 82 6.91 7.06 6.15
CA ALA A 82 7.14 8.48 5.88
C ALA A 82 7.85 9.16 7.06
N GLY A 83 7.43 8.88 8.30
CA GLY A 83 8.08 9.38 9.50
C GLY A 83 9.51 8.87 9.68
N THR A 84 9.77 7.58 9.47
CA THR A 84 11.11 7.01 9.60
C THR A 84 12.06 7.50 8.52
N ASP A 85 11.56 7.74 7.31
CA ASP A 85 12.39 8.14 6.17
C ASP A 85 12.91 9.58 6.32
N VAL A 86 12.13 10.45 6.98
CA VAL A 86 12.55 11.83 7.30
C VAL A 86 13.45 11.89 8.54
N SER A 87 13.20 11.05 9.53
CA SER A 87 13.89 11.14 10.84
C SER A 87 15.13 10.26 10.95
N ASN A 88 15.00 8.96 10.71
CA ASN A 88 16.08 7.98 10.90
C ASN A 88 15.83 6.71 10.07
N LEU A 89 16.59 6.57 8.98
CA LEU A 89 16.50 5.43 8.05
C LEU A 89 16.73 4.08 8.73
N THR A 90 17.47 4.04 9.84
CA THR A 90 17.72 2.79 10.59
C THR A 90 16.44 2.21 11.19
N LEU A 91 15.47 3.05 11.57
CA LEU A 91 14.16 2.61 12.04
C LEU A 91 13.29 2.06 10.89
N SER A 92 13.51 2.53 9.66
CA SER A 92 12.81 2.05 8.47
C SER A 92 13.07 0.56 8.20
N LYS A 93 14.18 0.00 8.72
CA LYS A 93 14.49 -1.44 8.66
C LYS A 93 13.46 -2.34 9.36
N PHE A 94 12.65 -1.81 10.29
CA PHE A 94 11.56 -2.58 10.92
C PHE A 94 10.27 -2.56 10.10
N ASN A 95 10.18 -1.67 9.11
CA ASN A 95 9.01 -1.55 8.27
C ASN A 95 9.16 -2.43 7.02
N PRO A 96 8.33 -3.47 6.84
CA PRO A 96 8.43 -4.36 5.68
C PRO A 96 8.17 -3.65 4.35
N LEU A 97 7.45 -2.52 4.34
CA LEU A 97 7.29 -1.72 3.12
C LEU A 97 8.63 -1.11 2.67
N ALA A 98 9.53 -0.80 3.60
CA ALA A 98 10.81 -0.18 3.28
C ALA A 98 11.83 -1.15 2.69
N TRP A 99 11.67 -2.46 2.93
CA TRP A 99 12.56 -3.51 2.41
C TRP A 99 12.60 -3.54 0.88
N THR A 100 11.55 -3.07 0.22
CA THR A 100 11.46 -2.95 -1.24
C THR A 100 12.53 -2.03 -1.82
N TYR A 101 12.84 -0.90 -1.16
CA TYR A 101 13.82 0.07 -1.64
C TYR A 101 15.15 0.04 -0.85
N LEU A 102 15.16 -0.40 0.41
CA LEU A 102 16.38 -0.61 1.21
C LEU A 102 17.30 -1.70 0.63
N GLY A 103 16.75 -2.50 -0.29
CA GLY A 103 17.52 -3.38 -1.17
C GLY A 103 18.53 -2.67 -2.07
N HIS A 104 18.37 -1.35 -2.28
CA HIS A 104 19.10 -0.55 -3.27
C HIS A 104 19.20 -1.24 -4.64
N PRO A 105 18.06 -1.42 -5.34
CA PRO A 105 18.04 -2.00 -6.68
C PRO A 105 19.03 -1.26 -7.61
N PHE A 106 19.73 -2.00 -8.47
CA PHE A 106 20.76 -1.49 -9.40
C PHE A 106 22.04 -0.93 -8.75
N TYR A 107 22.16 -0.99 -7.43
CA TYR A 107 23.38 -0.57 -6.73
C TYR A 107 23.99 -1.71 -5.91
N GLN A 108 23.39 -2.03 -4.75
CA GLN A 108 23.88 -3.11 -3.89
C GLN A 108 23.11 -4.43 -4.11
N ASN A 109 21.81 -4.35 -4.44
CA ASN A 109 20.93 -5.51 -4.57
C ASN A 109 20.98 -6.41 -3.31
N ASN A 110 20.70 -5.84 -2.14
CA ASN A 110 20.79 -6.52 -0.84
C ASN A 110 19.71 -7.59 -0.65
N TRP A 111 19.96 -8.81 -1.15
CA TRP A 111 19.03 -9.95 -1.12
C TRP A 111 18.49 -10.32 0.26
N TYR A 112 19.18 -9.94 1.34
CA TYR A 112 18.68 -10.10 2.71
C TYR A 112 17.27 -9.54 2.89
N TYR A 113 16.98 -8.34 2.35
CA TYR A 113 15.66 -7.73 2.46
C TYR A 113 14.59 -8.47 1.64
N LEU A 114 14.93 -8.99 0.46
CA LEU A 114 14.03 -9.82 -0.34
C LEU A 114 13.71 -11.14 0.37
N ILE A 115 14.73 -11.78 0.95
CA ILE A 115 14.55 -13.03 1.72
C ILE A 115 13.66 -12.75 2.94
N GLY A 116 13.90 -11.64 3.64
CA GLY A 116 13.04 -11.20 4.75
C GLY A 116 11.58 -11.01 4.30
N LEU A 117 11.36 -10.34 3.16
CA LEU A 117 10.01 -10.11 2.61
C LEU A 117 9.31 -11.42 2.25
N PHE A 118 10.05 -12.36 1.64
CA PHE A 118 9.54 -13.70 1.33
C PHE A 118 9.19 -14.50 2.59
N LEU A 119 10.07 -14.51 3.60
CA LEU A 119 9.82 -15.19 4.87
C LEU A 119 8.60 -14.61 5.60
N LEU A 120 8.49 -13.28 5.67
CA LEU A 120 7.33 -12.62 6.27
C LEU A 120 6.03 -13.01 5.54
N THR A 121 6.08 -13.03 4.20
CA THR A 121 4.95 -13.47 3.37
C THR A 121 4.54 -14.90 3.72
N LEU A 122 5.50 -15.83 3.80
CA LEU A 122 5.23 -17.23 4.17
C LEU A 122 4.63 -17.34 5.57
N VAL A 123 5.13 -16.59 6.55
CA VAL A 123 4.60 -16.59 7.92
C VAL A 123 3.16 -16.12 7.93
N VAL A 124 2.87 -14.95 7.34
CA VAL A 124 1.51 -14.38 7.29
C VAL A 124 0.54 -15.31 6.56
N PHE A 125 0.98 -15.88 5.43
CA PHE A 125 0.18 -16.82 4.65
C PHE A 125 -0.10 -18.11 5.42
N SER A 126 0.91 -18.66 6.11
CA SER A 126 0.77 -19.88 6.92
C SER A 126 -0.22 -19.68 8.07
N ILE A 127 -0.18 -18.52 8.74
CA ILE A 127 -1.17 -18.17 9.77
C ILE A 127 -2.58 -18.16 9.17
N GLY A 128 -2.74 -17.58 7.97
CA GLY A 128 -4.01 -17.61 7.24
C GLY A 128 -4.48 -19.03 6.92
N LEU A 129 -3.60 -19.94 6.50
CA LEU A 129 -3.94 -21.34 6.22
C LEU A 129 -4.41 -22.08 7.47
N VAL A 130 -3.75 -21.87 8.62
CA VAL A 130 -4.15 -22.49 9.90
C VAL A 130 -5.53 -21.99 10.34
N LEU A 131 -5.83 -20.70 10.11
CA LEU A 131 -7.15 -20.13 10.36
C LEU A 131 -8.20 -20.68 9.40
N GLU A 132 -7.85 -20.89 8.13
CA GLU A 132 -8.74 -21.51 7.13
C GLU A 132 -9.09 -22.95 7.53
N SER A 133 -8.10 -23.75 7.94
CA SER A 133 -8.33 -25.15 8.34
C SER A 133 -9.15 -25.30 9.62
N SER A 134 -9.17 -24.27 10.46
CA SER A 134 -9.93 -24.26 11.72
C SER A 134 -11.35 -23.71 11.54
N ARG A 135 -11.72 -23.18 10.36
CA ARG A 135 -13.03 -22.58 10.09
C ARG A 135 -13.97 -23.59 9.44
N ASP A 136 -15.09 -23.83 10.10
CA ASP A 136 -16.23 -24.49 9.44
C ASP A 136 -16.77 -23.59 8.31
N LEU A 137 -17.05 -24.21 7.16
CA LEU A 137 -17.58 -23.55 5.96
C LEU A 137 -18.86 -22.78 6.32
N GLY A 138 -18.77 -21.44 6.34
CA GLY A 138 -19.89 -20.54 6.61
C GLY A 138 -19.87 -19.85 7.98
N SER A 139 -18.93 -20.18 8.87
CA SER A 139 -18.73 -19.46 10.14
C SER A 139 -17.65 -18.38 9.99
N SER A 140 -17.80 -17.23 10.66
CA SER A 140 -16.73 -16.23 10.81
C SER A 140 -16.18 -16.28 12.23
N THR A 141 -14.86 -16.21 12.39
CA THR A 141 -14.17 -16.26 13.70
C THR A 141 -14.67 -15.17 14.66
N ILE A 142 -15.07 -14.02 14.10
CA ILE A 142 -15.74 -12.95 14.84
C ILE A 142 -17.25 -13.09 14.64
N ALA A 143 -17.99 -13.36 15.71
CA ALA A 143 -19.45 -13.42 15.67
C ALA A 143 -20.05 -12.06 15.24
N PRO A 144 -21.07 -12.04 14.36
CA PRO A 144 -21.74 -10.80 13.99
C PRO A 144 -22.34 -10.15 15.24
N LYS A 145 -22.06 -8.86 15.47
CA LYS A 145 -22.65 -8.11 16.60
C LYS A 145 -24.17 -8.20 16.51
N LYS A 146 -24.81 -8.67 17.59
CA LYS A 146 -26.27 -8.61 17.73
C LYS A 146 -26.73 -7.17 17.53
N GLY A 147 -27.63 -6.96 16.56
CA GLY A 147 -28.20 -5.65 16.28
C GLY A 147 -28.95 -5.09 17.50
N LYS A 148 -29.16 -3.77 17.54
CA LYS A 148 -29.95 -3.13 18.61
C LYS A 148 -31.42 -3.57 18.49
N THR A 149 -32.06 -3.86 19.61
CA THR A 149 -33.46 -4.33 19.71
C THR A 149 -34.49 -3.26 19.35
N LYS A 150 -34.13 -1.97 19.35
CA LYS A 150 -35.00 -0.86 18.94
C LYS A 150 -34.33 -0.04 17.83
N ALA A 151 -35.02 0.13 16.70
CA ALA A 151 -34.59 0.99 15.61
C ALA A 151 -34.86 2.47 15.93
N SER A 152 -33.91 3.35 15.63
CA SER A 152 -34.08 4.81 15.76
C SER A 152 -35.07 5.33 14.72
N LYS A 153 -35.83 6.40 15.02
CA LYS A 153 -36.75 7.05 14.05
C LYS A 153 -36.03 7.51 12.77
N TRP A 154 -34.73 7.81 12.86
CA TRP A 154 -33.89 8.14 11.69
C TRP A 154 -33.63 6.95 10.75
N LEU A 155 -33.71 5.70 11.22
CA LEU A 155 -33.62 4.52 10.35
C LEU A 155 -34.91 4.30 9.54
N ALA A 156 -36.01 4.96 9.91
CA ALA A 156 -37.28 4.86 9.20
C ALA A 156 -37.35 5.78 7.97
N THR A 157 -36.36 6.65 7.76
CA THR A 157 -36.28 7.51 6.57
C THR A 157 -35.21 6.98 5.60
N PRO A 158 -35.42 7.08 4.26
CA PRO A 158 -34.45 6.62 3.27
C PRO A 158 -33.06 7.25 3.44
N LEU A 159 -33.02 8.56 3.74
CA LEU A 159 -31.79 9.32 3.98
C LEU A 159 -31.07 8.87 5.25
N GLY A 160 -31.79 8.73 6.36
CA GLY A 160 -31.16 8.30 7.62
C GLY A 160 -30.67 6.85 7.56
N PHE A 161 -31.36 5.99 6.81
CA PHE A 161 -30.88 4.64 6.51
C PHE A 161 -29.61 4.65 5.64
N PHE A 162 -29.57 5.46 4.58
CA PHE A 162 -28.41 5.61 3.72
C PHE A 162 -27.16 6.05 4.49
N PHE A 163 -27.27 7.09 5.32
CA PHE A 163 -26.16 7.55 6.16
C PHE A 163 -25.78 6.51 7.20
N TYR A 164 -26.75 5.84 7.83
CA TYR A 164 -26.44 4.79 8.80
C TYR A 164 -25.65 3.65 8.17
N LEU A 165 -26.01 3.23 6.94
CA LEU A 165 -25.33 2.15 6.23
C LEU A 165 -23.91 2.57 5.77
N ASN A 166 -23.76 3.81 5.29
CA ASN A 166 -22.50 4.30 4.72
C ASN A 166 -21.60 5.06 5.72
N ARG A 167 -22.02 5.24 6.98
CA ARG A 167 -21.26 6.04 7.95
C ARG A 167 -19.79 5.64 8.07
N ALA A 168 -19.51 4.33 8.04
CA ALA A 168 -18.15 3.83 8.17
C ALA A 168 -17.30 4.27 6.97
N THR A 169 -17.86 4.13 5.76
CA THR A 169 -17.24 4.58 4.51
C THR A 169 -17.03 6.09 4.50
N ILE A 170 -18.04 6.88 4.89
CA ILE A 170 -17.94 8.35 4.93
C ILE A 170 -16.85 8.79 5.90
N ILE A 171 -16.84 8.24 7.11
CA ILE A 171 -15.82 8.58 8.13
C ILE A 171 -14.42 8.17 7.66
N SER A 172 -14.26 6.98 7.07
CA SER A 172 -12.95 6.53 6.58
C SER A 172 -12.41 7.40 5.46
N TRP A 173 -13.28 7.84 4.54
CA TRP A 173 -12.89 8.75 3.46
C TRP A 173 -12.49 10.12 3.98
N LEU A 174 -13.29 10.72 4.87
CA LEU A 174 -12.95 12.02 5.47
C LEU A 174 -11.62 11.97 6.24
N LEU A 175 -11.34 10.88 6.96
CA LEU A 175 -10.06 10.71 7.63
C LEU A 175 -8.91 10.54 6.64
N ALA A 176 -9.08 9.72 5.59
CA ALA A 176 -8.06 9.52 4.58
C ALA A 176 -7.73 10.83 3.84
N ASP A 177 -8.75 11.55 3.38
CA ASP A 177 -8.60 12.84 2.70
C ASP A 177 -7.98 13.89 3.63
N GLY A 178 -8.36 13.91 4.92
CA GLY A 178 -7.75 14.78 5.91
C GLY A 178 -6.25 14.51 6.12
N VAL A 179 -5.86 13.24 6.21
CA VAL A 179 -4.44 12.84 6.33
C VAL A 179 -3.66 13.26 5.07
N ILE A 180 -4.20 12.97 3.89
CA ILE A 180 -3.60 13.38 2.61
C ILE A 180 -3.44 14.90 2.55
N ALA A 181 -4.49 15.66 2.88
CA ALA A 181 -4.46 17.11 2.89
C ALA A 181 -3.41 17.67 3.85
N LEU A 182 -3.23 17.07 5.05
CA LEU A 182 -2.18 17.47 5.99
C LEU A 182 -0.79 17.18 5.44
N MET A 183 -0.58 16.01 4.83
CA MET A 183 0.71 15.65 4.25
C MET A 183 1.09 16.60 3.11
N TYR A 184 0.22 16.79 2.12
CA TYR A 184 0.50 17.72 1.00
C TYR A 184 0.53 19.18 1.46
N GLY A 185 -0.34 19.56 2.40
CA GLY A 185 -0.38 20.89 3.02
C GLY A 185 0.95 21.27 3.68
N SER A 186 1.62 20.32 4.33
CA SER A 186 2.91 20.58 4.99
C SER A 186 4.02 20.98 4.03
N ILE A 187 3.97 20.54 2.78
CA ILE A 187 5.01 20.78 1.77
C ILE A 187 4.91 22.19 1.16
N TYR A 188 3.76 22.86 1.26
CA TYR A 188 3.57 24.17 0.61
C TYR A 188 4.58 25.25 1.07
N GLY A 189 4.96 25.28 2.35
CA GLY A 189 5.98 26.22 2.84
C GLY A 189 7.39 25.92 2.30
N ASP A 190 7.69 24.64 2.09
CA ASP A 190 8.98 24.19 1.57
C ASP A 190 9.11 24.46 0.05
N ILE A 191 8.00 24.50 -0.68
CA ILE A 191 8.01 24.81 -2.12
C ILE A 191 8.45 26.26 -2.36
N ASP A 192 7.97 27.22 -1.57
CA ASP A 192 8.34 28.63 -1.74
C ASP A 192 9.84 28.87 -1.50
N THR A 193 10.38 28.23 -0.46
CA THR A 193 11.83 28.24 -0.18
C THR A 193 12.63 27.51 -1.26
N PHE A 194 12.12 26.41 -1.80
CA PHE A 194 12.78 25.68 -2.90
C PHE A 194 12.81 26.47 -4.22
N VAL A 195 11.70 27.14 -4.57
CA VAL A 195 11.61 27.95 -5.81
C VAL A 195 12.46 29.22 -5.72
N SER A 196 12.49 29.88 -4.56
CA SER A 196 13.28 31.09 -4.34
C SER A 196 14.79 30.82 -4.26
N SER A 197 15.19 29.63 -3.79
CA SER A 197 16.61 29.26 -3.70
C SER A 197 17.22 28.74 -5.01
N ASN A 198 16.40 28.31 -5.98
CA ASN A 198 16.88 27.71 -7.22
C ASN A 198 16.64 28.61 -8.45
N LYS A 199 17.69 29.35 -8.86
CA LYS A 199 17.67 30.23 -10.04
C LYS A 199 17.21 29.54 -11.33
N LEU A 200 17.53 28.26 -11.51
CA LEU A 200 17.16 27.51 -12.72
C LEU A 200 15.63 27.30 -12.77
N ILE A 201 15.03 26.96 -11.62
CA ILE A 201 13.58 26.79 -11.49
C ILE A 201 12.88 28.14 -11.68
N SER A 202 13.38 29.22 -11.06
CA SER A 202 12.82 30.56 -11.27
C SER A 202 12.88 30.99 -12.75
N GLN A 203 13.97 30.66 -13.46
CA GLN A 203 14.13 30.94 -14.89
C GLN A 203 13.19 30.12 -15.78
N MET A 204 12.91 28.85 -15.44
CA MET A 204 11.92 28.04 -16.17
C MET A 204 10.50 28.60 -16.06
N PHE A 205 10.11 29.10 -14.88
CA PHE A 205 8.82 29.75 -14.68
C PHE A 205 8.74 31.14 -15.36
N ALA A 206 9.83 31.92 -15.33
CA ALA A 206 9.89 33.23 -15.98
C ALA A 206 9.89 33.16 -17.52
N ASN A 207 10.54 32.16 -18.14
CA ASN A 207 10.56 32.00 -19.60
C ASN A 207 9.21 31.54 -20.16
N ASN A 208 8.43 30.76 -19.40
CA ASN A 208 7.09 30.32 -19.85
C ASN A 208 6.03 31.42 -19.77
N SER A 209 6.21 32.45 -18.94
CA SER A 209 5.32 33.62 -18.94
C SER A 209 5.45 34.48 -20.20
N THR A 210 6.59 34.46 -20.89
CA THR A 210 6.78 35.25 -22.12
C THR A 210 6.19 34.62 -23.39
N THR A 211 5.88 33.32 -23.38
CA THR A 211 5.31 32.60 -24.53
C THR A 211 3.78 32.59 -24.56
N LEU A 212 3.10 33.02 -23.49
CA LEU A 212 1.63 33.08 -23.43
C LEU A 212 1.04 34.45 -23.79
N ILE A 213 1.88 35.42 -24.17
CA ILE A 213 1.47 36.81 -24.48
C ILE A 213 1.73 37.17 -25.97
N ASN A 214 1.97 36.18 -26.84
CA ASN A 214 2.06 36.36 -28.30
C ASN A 214 1.10 35.42 -29.02
#